data_AF-A0A8F9WM37-F1
#
_entry.id   AF-A0A8F9WM37-F1
#
_cell.length_a   1.000
_cell.length_b   1.000
_cell.length_c   1.000
_cell.angle_alpha   90.00
_cell.angle_beta   90.00
_cell.angle_gamma   90.00
#
_symmetry.space_group_name_H-M   'P 1'
#
loop_
_entity.id
_entity.type
_entity.pdbx_description
1 polymer ?
#
loop_
_entity_poly.entity_id
_entity_poly.type
_entity_poly.pdbx_seq_one_letter_code
_entity_poly.pdbx_strand_id
1 'polypeptide(L)'
;MDREDPFVKVIHSSDSSIPSVGSDDEESFVVLGPSSPSLVESIPYNSHKEEVLPPLRTNKIHEMQNIIKMKISELRSEPFPEAPTAQDKVACSVANIVISPDSSYEEIQKQVEELIKENDQLKNVIEQNNASMKNQYDRFVAYKDEVIKVMKSHKEKFTEAKAYVDKCKEENVKLFNELEVHVNLKGVHEEEILSLKDKLRHYENSSQFEATVEQNMAQFDLKMLNEKNRELKNELAESKLKNSELMRENEKLTTRLVTMPQFEDHLQAKQQEIDKLKEEKLIFQNREEENSLEIKNLRTQLEKLQHQLGHISKEKEQLAQFQGDVAAYEERLRLKQTEIVGLEEELQTTTLKLQDLQEQHNPHLVEDHQKVLAQLSTAQRTITALEQDREEKAKELDELKRRNQECNSKSDEAFALKEQLEVYRQDFEAEKESKKSLKQEKDQVVEDLKNIQKRNKELQHEIEQLRARNEVRVDGFPCPKCAFKFNNYDSLENHVHRCLDLDGFP
;
A
#
# COMPACT_ATOMS: atom_id res chain seq x y z
N MET A 1 -57.53 -19.79 -68.35
CA MET A 1 -57.26 -20.60 -67.15
C MET A 1 -55.88 -20.22 -66.67
N ASP A 2 -55.87 -19.27 -65.75
CA ASP A 2 -55.02 -19.13 -64.57
C ASP A 2 -53.59 -19.71 -64.63
N ARG A 3 -52.59 -18.82 -64.59
CA ARG A 3 -51.79 -18.63 -63.36
C ARG A 3 -50.82 -17.44 -63.48
N GLU A 4 -51.04 -16.51 -62.56
CA GLU A 4 -50.15 -15.51 -61.93
C GLU A 4 -48.86 -16.23 -61.42
N ASP A 5 -47.65 -15.68 -61.29
CA ASP A 5 -47.13 -14.35 -60.92
C ASP A 5 -45.64 -14.25 -61.37
N PRO A 6 -45.12 -13.07 -61.76
CA PRO A 6 -43.67 -12.82 -61.79
C PRO A 6 -43.21 -12.05 -60.54
N PHE A 7 -42.11 -12.52 -59.97
CA PHE A 7 -41.46 -11.98 -58.78
C PHE A 7 -41.10 -10.50 -58.87
N VAL A 8 -41.39 -9.86 -57.74
CA VAL A 8 -41.17 -8.49 -57.30
C VAL A 8 -39.78 -7.93 -57.60
N LYS A 9 -39.80 -6.75 -58.22
CA LYS A 9 -38.70 -5.78 -58.34
C LYS A 9 -38.58 -5.02 -57.01
N VAL A 10 -37.49 -5.21 -56.25
CA VAL A 10 -37.19 -4.40 -55.06
C VAL A 10 -36.16 -3.33 -55.42
N ILE A 11 -36.50 -2.14 -54.98
CA ILE A 11 -35.88 -0.84 -55.23
C ILE A 11 -34.64 -0.67 -54.33
N HIS A 12 -33.51 -0.29 -54.92
CA HIS A 12 -32.37 0.24 -54.17
C HIS A 12 -32.58 1.73 -53.89
N SER A 13 -32.75 2.09 -52.62
CA SER A 13 -32.61 3.49 -52.16
C SER A 13 -32.48 3.55 -50.64
N SER A 14 -31.29 3.93 -50.16
CA SER A 14 -30.99 4.74 -48.96
C SER A 14 -29.49 4.53 -48.64
N ASP A 15 -28.59 5.45 -49.01
CA ASP A 15 -28.25 6.63 -48.21
C ASP A 15 -28.27 6.36 -46.70
N SER A 16 -27.12 5.95 -46.16
CA SER A 16 -26.81 6.12 -44.74
C SER A 16 -25.40 6.71 -44.60
N SER A 17 -25.37 8.03 -44.55
CA SER A 17 -24.24 8.85 -44.15
C SER A 17 -23.85 8.48 -42.70
N ILE A 18 -22.66 7.92 -42.52
CA ILE A 18 -22.09 7.70 -41.18
C ILE A 18 -21.43 9.02 -40.76
N PRO A 19 -21.77 9.59 -39.59
CA PRO A 19 -21.16 10.82 -39.12
C PRO A 19 -19.71 10.55 -38.67
N SER A 20 -18.81 11.39 -39.20
CA SER A 20 -17.46 11.59 -38.69
C SER A 20 -17.55 11.97 -37.21
N VAL A 21 -17.14 11.04 -36.34
CA VAL A 21 -16.93 11.32 -34.92
C VAL A 21 -15.60 12.06 -34.83
N GLY A 22 -15.70 13.29 -34.31
CA GLY A 22 -14.61 14.24 -34.24
C GLY A 22 -13.43 13.75 -33.41
N SER A 23 -12.25 14.16 -33.88
CA SER A 23 -11.04 14.21 -33.09
C SER A 23 -11.25 15.17 -31.91
N ASP A 24 -11.14 14.63 -30.71
CA ASP A 24 -11.07 15.40 -29.47
C ASP A 24 -9.58 15.57 -29.15
N ASP A 25 -9.01 16.64 -29.70
CA ASP A 25 -7.59 16.99 -29.68
C ASP A 25 -7.21 17.82 -28.43
N GLU A 26 -7.70 17.46 -27.24
CA GLU A 26 -7.56 18.28 -26.01
C GLU A 26 -6.76 17.60 -24.87
N GLU A 27 -5.73 16.79 -25.18
CA GLU A 27 -4.67 16.47 -24.20
C GLU A 27 -3.26 16.54 -24.82
N SER A 28 -2.91 17.75 -25.28
CA SER A 28 -1.53 18.13 -25.61
C SER A 28 -0.67 18.15 -24.33
N PHE A 29 -0.12 16.99 -23.97
CA PHE A 29 0.91 16.86 -22.95
C PHE A 29 2.18 17.61 -23.37
N VAL A 30 2.44 18.74 -22.71
CA VAL A 30 3.73 19.42 -22.77
C VAL A 30 4.74 18.59 -21.99
N VAL A 31 5.54 17.80 -22.70
CA VAL A 31 6.73 17.14 -22.16
C VAL A 31 7.82 18.20 -21.98
N LEU A 32 7.99 18.70 -20.76
CA LEU A 32 9.17 19.51 -20.40
C LEU A 32 10.39 18.59 -20.30
N GLY A 33 11.15 18.50 -21.39
CA GLY A 33 12.48 17.88 -21.39
C GLY A 33 13.49 18.69 -20.56
N PRO A 34 14.49 18.05 -19.95
CA PRO A 34 15.52 18.73 -19.17
C PRO A 34 16.43 19.53 -20.11
N SER A 35 16.30 20.85 -20.06
CA SER A 35 17.20 21.78 -20.75
C SER A 35 18.47 21.97 -19.93
N SER A 36 19.60 21.72 -20.57
CA SER A 36 20.96 21.95 -20.09
C SER A 36 21.25 23.43 -19.78
N PRO A 37 22.31 23.73 -19.02
CA PRO A 37 22.53 25.05 -18.44
C PRO A 37 23.38 25.93 -19.36
N SER A 38 22.93 27.17 -19.63
CA SER A 38 23.80 28.27 -20.04
C SER A 38 23.09 29.61 -19.97
N LEU A 39 23.87 30.64 -19.64
CA LEU A 39 23.59 32.09 -19.67
C LEU A 39 22.98 32.72 -18.42
N VAL A 40 23.88 32.94 -17.47
CA VAL A 40 24.23 34.25 -16.89
C VAL A 40 23.40 35.43 -17.41
N GLU A 41 22.52 35.97 -16.56
CA GLU A 41 22.20 37.40 -16.58
C GLU A 41 21.91 37.90 -15.16
N SER A 42 22.67 38.91 -14.78
CA SER A 42 22.78 39.45 -13.43
C SER A 42 21.71 40.51 -13.19
N ILE A 43 20.80 40.26 -12.24
CA ILE A 43 19.91 41.30 -11.67
C ILE A 43 20.07 41.29 -10.14
N PRO A 44 20.32 42.44 -9.49
CA PRO A 44 20.51 42.51 -8.05
C PRO A 44 19.17 42.79 -7.35
N TYR A 45 18.63 41.85 -6.58
CA TYR A 45 17.52 42.14 -5.67
C TYR A 45 17.63 41.42 -4.32
N ASN A 46 17.95 42.26 -3.33
CA ASN A 46 17.36 42.42 -2.02
C ASN A 46 17.00 41.21 -1.14
N SER A 47 17.50 41.32 0.09
CA SER A 47 17.49 40.40 1.21
C SER A 47 16.12 39.95 1.73
N HIS A 48 16.08 38.67 2.11
CA HIS A 48 15.34 38.07 3.23
C HIS A 48 13.82 38.27 3.31
N LYS A 49 13.09 37.19 2.97
CA LYS A 49 12.06 36.55 3.83
C LYS A 49 11.67 35.21 3.19
N GLU A 50 12.30 34.12 3.64
CA GLU A 50 11.83 32.77 3.37
C GLU A 50 10.52 32.56 4.14
N GLU A 51 9.41 32.54 3.42
CA GLU A 51 8.12 32.09 3.93
C GLU A 51 8.12 30.55 3.92
N VAL A 52 8.69 29.97 4.96
CA VAL A 52 8.68 28.52 5.21
C VAL A 52 7.24 28.12 5.55
N LEU A 53 6.51 27.59 4.57
CA LEU A 53 5.22 26.94 4.79
C LEU A 53 5.43 25.72 5.72
N PRO A 54 4.63 25.57 6.79
CA PRO A 54 4.78 24.43 7.69
C PRO A 54 4.39 23.13 6.98
N PRO A 55 5.09 22.02 7.27
CA PRO A 55 4.78 20.71 6.68
C PRO A 55 3.36 20.30 7.04
N LEU A 56 2.56 19.97 6.03
CA LEU A 56 1.20 19.45 6.14
C LEU A 56 1.19 18.26 7.13
N ARG A 57 0.46 18.38 8.23
CA ARG A 57 0.28 17.32 9.23
C ARG A 57 -0.34 16.07 8.57
N THR A 58 0.49 15.06 8.33
CA THR A 58 0.18 13.78 7.65
C THR A 58 -0.73 12.84 8.46
N ASN A 59 -0.95 13.13 9.75
CA ASN A 59 -1.74 12.28 10.65
C ASN A 59 -3.18 12.02 10.15
N LYS A 60 -3.84 13.00 9.53
CA LYS A 60 -5.20 12.82 8.97
C LYS A 60 -5.22 11.95 7.70
N ILE A 61 -4.16 12.00 6.89
CA ILE A 61 -4.02 11.13 5.70
C ILE A 61 -3.82 9.69 6.16
N HIS A 62 -3.06 9.50 7.24
CA HIS A 62 -2.78 8.20 7.81
C HIS A 62 -3.99 7.56 8.50
N GLU A 63 -4.82 8.37 9.16
CA GLU A 63 -6.09 7.93 9.75
C GLU A 63 -7.08 7.48 8.66
N MET A 64 -7.14 8.20 7.52
CA MET A 64 -7.91 7.74 6.36
C MET A 64 -7.33 6.46 5.75
N GLN A 65 -6.01 6.31 5.65
CA GLN A 65 -5.39 5.07 5.15
C GLN A 65 -5.67 3.87 6.04
N ASN A 66 -5.69 4.03 7.37
CA ASN A 66 -6.07 2.98 8.30
C ASN A 66 -7.55 2.59 8.18
N ILE A 67 -8.46 3.56 8.00
CA ILE A 67 -9.88 3.28 7.73
C ILE A 67 -10.06 2.50 6.42
N ILE A 68 -9.27 2.83 5.39
CA ILE A 68 -9.25 2.12 4.11
C ILE A 68 -8.75 0.69 4.28
N LYS A 69 -7.60 0.48 4.97
CA LYS A 69 -7.05 -0.85 5.23
C LYS A 69 -8.01 -1.71 6.05
N MET A 70 -8.66 -1.15 7.08
CA MET A 70 -9.62 -1.88 7.90
C MET A 70 -10.84 -2.32 7.09
N LYS A 71 -11.38 -1.45 6.23
CA LYS A 71 -12.48 -1.80 5.32
C LYS A 71 -12.09 -2.84 4.26
N ILE A 72 -10.86 -2.79 3.74
CA ILE A 72 -10.35 -3.80 2.79
C ILE A 72 -10.23 -5.16 3.49
N SER A 73 -9.79 -5.19 4.75
CA SER A 73 -9.71 -6.42 5.56
C SER A 73 -11.10 -6.98 5.91
N GLU A 74 -12.10 -6.13 6.16
CA GLU A 74 -13.50 -6.57 6.33
C GLU A 74 -14.08 -7.18 5.05
N LEU A 75 -13.74 -6.62 3.87
CA LEU A 75 -14.17 -7.15 2.57
C LEU A 75 -13.49 -8.47 2.17
N ARG A 76 -12.33 -8.81 2.75
CA ARG A 76 -11.62 -10.08 2.51
C ARG A 76 -12.10 -11.27 3.35
N SER A 77 -13.10 -11.07 4.21
CA SER A 77 -13.57 -12.11 5.15
C SER A 77 -14.47 -13.18 4.52
N GLU A 78 -14.99 -12.96 3.30
CA GLU A 78 -15.53 -14.06 2.51
C GLU A 78 -14.43 -14.63 1.59
N PRO A 79 -13.90 -15.83 1.88
CA PRO A 79 -12.96 -16.49 0.97
C PRO A 79 -13.64 -16.64 -0.40
N PHE A 80 -12.91 -16.23 -1.45
CA PHE A 80 -13.32 -16.51 -2.82
C PHE A 80 -13.72 -17.99 -2.92
N PRO A 81 -14.95 -18.33 -3.35
CA PRO A 81 -15.29 -19.72 -3.54
C PRO A 81 -14.36 -20.25 -4.61
N GLU A 82 -13.59 -21.27 -4.26
CA GLU A 82 -12.83 -22.06 -5.21
C GLU A 82 -13.72 -22.32 -6.41
N ALA A 83 -13.20 -22.02 -7.61
CA ALA A 83 -13.84 -22.41 -8.86
C ALA A 83 -14.29 -23.85 -8.69
N PRO A 84 -15.53 -24.21 -9.07
CA PRO A 84 -16.06 -25.55 -8.83
C PRO A 84 -15.04 -26.52 -9.37
N THR A 85 -14.34 -27.20 -8.46
CA THR A 85 -13.41 -28.27 -8.77
C THR A 85 -14.30 -29.26 -9.49
N ALA A 86 -14.13 -29.34 -10.81
CA ALA A 86 -14.81 -30.34 -11.61
C ALA A 86 -14.55 -31.65 -10.89
N GLN A 87 -15.57 -32.20 -10.24
CA GLN A 87 -15.41 -33.48 -9.56
C GLN A 87 -14.89 -34.43 -10.64
N ASP A 88 -13.69 -34.95 -10.41
CA ASP A 88 -12.88 -35.86 -11.26
C ASP A 88 -13.60 -37.17 -11.68
N LYS A 89 -14.92 -37.22 -11.60
CA LYS A 89 -15.76 -38.37 -11.94
C LYS A 89 -16.39 -38.30 -13.32
N VAL A 90 -16.25 -37.20 -14.06
CA VAL A 90 -16.67 -37.15 -15.47
C VAL A 90 -15.43 -37.26 -16.35
N ALA A 91 -14.77 -38.40 -16.29
CA ALA A 91 -13.97 -38.85 -17.43
C ALA A 91 -14.98 -39.06 -18.58
N CYS A 92 -15.15 -38.04 -19.42
CA CYS A 92 -15.81 -38.19 -20.71
C CYS A 92 -14.95 -39.17 -21.51
N SER A 93 -15.23 -40.46 -21.36
CA SER A 93 -14.90 -41.43 -22.39
C SER A 93 -15.71 -41.01 -23.61
N VAL A 94 -15.15 -40.11 -24.41
CA VAL A 94 -15.55 -39.93 -25.81
C VAL A 94 -15.25 -41.27 -26.44
N ALA A 95 -16.20 -42.19 -26.33
CA ALA A 95 -16.12 -43.49 -26.93
C ALA A 95 -16.06 -43.20 -28.43
N ASN A 96 -14.93 -43.51 -29.06
CA ASN A 96 -14.85 -43.63 -30.51
C ASN A 96 -15.82 -44.75 -30.90
N ILE A 97 -17.08 -44.41 -31.14
CA ILE A 97 -18.11 -45.35 -31.57
C ILE A 97 -17.81 -45.67 -33.04
N VAL A 98 -17.00 -46.70 -33.22
CA VAL A 98 -16.87 -47.36 -34.51
C VAL A 98 -18.10 -48.24 -34.65
N ILE A 99 -19.12 -47.74 -35.37
CA ILE A 99 -20.28 -48.55 -35.75
C ILE A 99 -19.76 -49.58 -36.76
N SER A 100 -19.54 -50.81 -36.29
CA SER A 100 -19.19 -51.91 -37.19
C SER A 100 -20.41 -52.21 -38.06
N PRO A 101 -20.26 -52.44 -39.38
CA PRO A 101 -21.39 -52.77 -40.26
C PRO A 101 -22.11 -54.07 -39.88
N ASP A 102 -21.53 -54.88 -39.00
CA ASP A 102 -22.12 -56.13 -38.46
C ASP A 102 -22.80 -55.96 -37.08
N SER A 103 -22.84 -54.75 -36.52
CA SER A 103 -23.47 -54.50 -35.21
C SER A 103 -24.98 -54.72 -35.26
N SER A 104 -25.51 -55.39 -34.25
CA SER A 104 -26.95 -55.67 -34.19
C SER A 104 -27.75 -54.39 -33.96
N TYR A 105 -29.00 -54.36 -34.43
CA TYR A 105 -29.90 -53.21 -34.26
C TYR A 105 -30.05 -52.80 -32.78
N GLU A 106 -30.08 -53.77 -31.86
CA GLU A 106 -30.17 -53.52 -30.41
C GLU A 106 -28.90 -52.84 -29.85
N GLU A 107 -27.72 -53.21 -30.33
CA GLU A 107 -26.45 -52.58 -29.92
C GLU A 107 -26.36 -51.13 -30.43
N ILE A 108 -26.78 -50.90 -31.67
CA ILE A 108 -26.84 -49.54 -32.25
C ILE A 108 -27.84 -48.69 -31.45
N GLN A 109 -29.03 -49.22 -31.14
CA GLN A 109 -30.02 -48.50 -30.35
C GLN A 109 -29.50 -48.16 -28.95
N LYS A 110 -28.82 -49.11 -28.28
CA LYS A 110 -28.24 -48.87 -26.96
C LYS A 110 -27.14 -47.81 -27.00
N GLN A 111 -26.27 -47.84 -28.01
CA GLN A 111 -25.23 -46.81 -28.20
C GLN A 111 -25.84 -45.42 -28.44
N VAL A 112 -26.91 -45.34 -29.22
CA VAL A 112 -27.64 -44.08 -29.44
C VAL A 112 -28.27 -43.58 -28.14
N GLU A 113 -28.87 -44.45 -27.33
CA GLU A 113 -29.41 -44.08 -26.02
C GLU A 113 -28.32 -43.60 -25.03
N GLU A 114 -27.15 -44.24 -25.04
CA GLU A 114 -25.99 -43.81 -24.23
C GLU A 114 -25.48 -42.43 -24.69
N LEU A 115 -25.37 -42.20 -26.00
CA LEU A 115 -25.01 -40.90 -26.57
C LEU A 115 -26.03 -39.79 -26.24
N ILE A 116 -27.32 -40.10 -26.23
CA ILE A 116 -28.35 -39.14 -25.84
C ILE A 116 -28.20 -38.77 -24.36
N LYS A 117 -27.97 -39.77 -23.49
CA LYS A 117 -27.74 -39.53 -22.05
C LYS A 117 -26.46 -38.73 -21.80
N GLU A 118 -25.38 -39.02 -22.52
CA GLU A 118 -24.13 -38.25 -22.42
C GLU A 118 -24.34 -36.82 -22.90
N ASN A 119 -25.04 -36.60 -24.01
CA ASN A 119 -25.38 -35.26 -24.48
C ASN A 119 -26.24 -34.49 -23.47
N ASP A 120 -27.23 -35.14 -22.84
CA ASP A 120 -28.02 -34.52 -21.79
C ASP A 120 -27.17 -34.17 -20.56
N GLN A 121 -26.22 -35.02 -20.17
CA GLN A 121 -25.27 -34.73 -19.10
C GLN A 121 -24.35 -33.55 -19.44
N LEU A 122 -23.77 -33.53 -20.64
CA LEU A 122 -22.93 -32.44 -21.13
C LEU A 122 -23.72 -31.13 -21.17
N LYS A 123 -24.96 -31.17 -21.65
CA LYS A 123 -25.86 -30.01 -21.65
C LYS A 123 -26.10 -29.48 -20.23
N ASN A 124 -26.39 -30.35 -19.27
CA ASN A 124 -26.58 -29.96 -17.86
C ASN A 124 -25.30 -29.37 -17.24
N VAL A 125 -24.12 -29.95 -17.55
CA VAL A 125 -22.83 -29.43 -17.09
C VAL A 125 -22.55 -28.04 -17.68
N ILE A 126 -22.85 -27.84 -18.96
CA ILE A 126 -22.71 -26.52 -19.62
C ILE A 126 -23.69 -25.51 -19.00
N GLU A 127 -24.94 -25.89 -18.75
CA GLU A 127 -25.93 -25.03 -18.10
C GLU A 127 -25.48 -24.64 -16.67
N GLN A 128 -24.96 -25.59 -15.90
CA GLN A 128 -24.41 -25.33 -14.57
C GLN A 128 -23.16 -24.43 -14.62
N ASN A 129 -22.26 -24.65 -15.57
CA ASN A 129 -21.07 -23.82 -15.76
C ASN A 129 -21.46 -22.38 -16.14
N ASN A 130 -22.38 -22.21 -17.10
CA ASN A 130 -22.91 -20.91 -17.49
C ASN A 130 -23.59 -20.17 -16.32
N ALA A 131 -24.37 -20.88 -15.50
CA ALA A 131 -24.98 -20.30 -14.30
C ALA A 131 -23.91 -19.88 -13.27
N SER A 132 -22.88 -20.71 -13.08
CA SER A 132 -21.74 -20.39 -12.20
C SER A 132 -20.97 -19.17 -12.67
N MET A 133 -20.61 -19.10 -13.97
CA MET A 133 -19.93 -17.96 -14.57
C MET A 133 -20.77 -16.68 -14.46
N LYS A 134 -22.08 -16.77 -14.71
CA LYS A 134 -23.00 -15.64 -14.54
C LYS A 134 -23.02 -15.12 -13.09
N ASN A 135 -23.10 -16.02 -12.11
CA ASN A 135 -23.04 -15.64 -10.69
C ASN A 135 -21.70 -14.99 -10.31
N GLN A 136 -20.58 -15.48 -10.86
CA GLN A 136 -19.27 -14.87 -10.65
C GLN A 136 -19.20 -13.48 -11.29
N TYR A 137 -19.73 -13.32 -12.49
CA TYR A 137 -19.82 -12.02 -13.17
C TYR A 137 -20.66 -11.02 -12.37
N ASP A 138 -21.83 -11.42 -11.89
CA ASP A 138 -22.72 -10.57 -11.09
C ASP A 138 -22.04 -10.10 -9.79
N ARG A 139 -21.25 -10.96 -9.15
CA ARG A 139 -20.42 -10.58 -7.98
C ARG A 139 -19.33 -9.58 -8.35
N PHE A 140 -18.67 -9.76 -9.49
CA PHE A 140 -17.66 -8.81 -9.96
C PHE A 140 -18.26 -7.43 -10.24
N VAL A 141 -19.46 -7.39 -10.84
CA VAL A 141 -20.21 -6.14 -11.07
C VAL A 141 -20.57 -5.48 -9.74
N ALA A 142 -21.08 -6.24 -8.76
CA ALA A 142 -21.39 -5.71 -7.43
C ALA A 142 -20.14 -5.13 -6.72
N TYR A 143 -19.00 -5.82 -6.80
CA TYR A 143 -17.74 -5.33 -6.24
C TYR A 143 -17.27 -4.05 -6.92
N LYS A 144 -17.36 -3.98 -8.26
CA LYS A 144 -17.06 -2.76 -9.03
C LYS A 144 -17.93 -1.57 -8.56
N ASP A 145 -19.22 -1.79 -8.38
CA ASP A 145 -20.15 -0.74 -7.92
C ASP A 145 -19.83 -0.27 -6.50
N GLU A 146 -19.44 -1.18 -5.61
CA GLU A 146 -19.02 -0.84 -4.24
C GLU A 146 -17.71 -0.03 -4.23
N VAL A 147 -16.74 -0.39 -5.05
CA VAL A 147 -15.49 0.38 -5.22
C VAL A 147 -15.80 1.80 -5.71
N ILE A 148 -16.66 1.95 -6.73
CA ILE A 148 -17.10 3.26 -7.24
C ILE A 148 -17.78 4.08 -6.12
N LYS A 149 -18.63 3.43 -5.31
CA LYS A 149 -19.31 4.08 -4.18
C LYS A 149 -18.33 4.56 -3.10
N VAL A 150 -17.32 3.76 -2.76
CA VAL A 150 -16.26 4.13 -1.80
C VAL A 150 -15.42 5.29 -2.35
N MET A 151 -15.02 5.26 -3.62
CA MET A 151 -14.29 6.35 -4.27
C MET A 151 -15.09 7.66 -4.24
N LYS A 152 -16.39 7.60 -4.53
CA LYS A 152 -17.29 8.76 -4.45
C LYS A 152 -17.36 9.32 -3.02
N SER A 153 -17.50 8.46 -2.02
CA SER A 153 -17.51 8.86 -0.60
C SER A 153 -16.19 9.51 -0.17
N HIS A 154 -15.04 8.99 -0.59
CA HIS A 154 -13.74 9.61 -0.28
C HIS A 154 -13.58 10.98 -0.95
N LYS A 155 -14.06 11.12 -2.20
CA LYS A 155 -14.07 12.40 -2.90
C LYS A 155 -14.89 13.45 -2.13
N GLU A 156 -16.08 13.06 -1.65
CA GLU A 156 -16.94 13.91 -0.82
C GLU A 156 -16.26 14.31 0.50
N LYS A 157 -15.66 13.35 1.23
CA LYS A 157 -14.90 13.64 2.46
C LYS A 157 -13.70 14.55 2.23
N PHE A 158 -13.00 14.39 1.10
CA PHE A 158 -11.88 15.25 0.74
C PHE A 158 -12.34 16.67 0.44
N THR A 159 -13.47 16.84 -0.26
CA THR A 159 -14.06 18.17 -0.49
C THR A 159 -14.51 18.83 0.82
N GLU A 160 -15.07 18.06 1.75
CA GLU A 160 -15.44 18.56 3.08
C GLU A 160 -14.20 18.97 3.91
N ALA A 161 -13.17 18.12 3.94
CA ALA A 161 -11.91 18.42 4.62
C ALA A 161 -11.23 19.68 4.05
N LYS A 162 -11.28 19.87 2.72
CA LYS A 162 -10.79 21.08 2.06
C LYS A 162 -11.56 22.32 2.55
N ALA A 163 -12.89 22.25 2.60
CA ALA A 163 -13.72 23.34 3.13
C ALA A 163 -13.39 23.69 4.60
N TYR A 164 -13.12 22.69 5.45
CA TYR A 164 -12.65 22.94 6.82
C TYR A 164 -11.28 23.62 6.88
N VAL A 165 -10.34 23.21 6.03
CA VAL A 165 -9.01 23.86 5.96
C VAL A 165 -9.14 25.31 5.54
N ASP A 166 -10.00 25.60 4.55
CA ASP A 166 -10.24 26.97 4.10
C ASP A 166 -10.88 27.82 5.21
N LYS A 167 -11.85 27.26 5.96
CA LYS A 167 -12.41 27.93 7.15
C LYS A 167 -11.36 28.22 8.23
N CYS A 168 -10.47 27.26 8.53
CA CYS A 168 -9.38 27.49 9.48
C CYS A 168 -8.39 28.56 9.01
N LYS A 169 -8.14 28.66 7.70
CA LYS A 169 -7.32 29.75 7.14
C LYS A 169 -7.99 31.10 7.34
N GLU A 170 -9.29 31.21 7.08
CA GLU A 170 -10.06 32.43 7.34
C GLU A 170 -10.03 32.82 8.83
N GLU A 171 -10.17 31.86 9.74
CA GLU A 171 -10.08 32.11 11.19
C GLU A 171 -8.67 32.52 11.62
N ASN A 172 -7.61 31.90 11.08
CA ASN A 172 -6.23 32.30 11.33
C ASN A 172 -5.95 33.74 10.87
N VAL A 173 -6.48 34.15 9.71
CA VAL A 173 -6.37 35.53 9.22
C VAL A 173 -7.09 36.49 10.17
N LYS A 174 -8.29 36.13 10.66
CA LYS A 174 -9.03 36.94 11.65
C LYS A 174 -8.23 37.10 12.95
N LEU A 175 -7.73 36.00 13.50
CA LEU A 175 -6.93 36.01 14.73
C LEU A 175 -5.64 36.81 14.57
N PHE A 176 -4.97 36.71 13.42
CA PHE A 176 -3.78 37.49 13.11
C PHE A 176 -4.09 39.00 13.15
N ASN A 177 -5.20 39.42 12.51
CA ASN A 177 -5.64 40.81 12.52
C ASN A 177 -5.99 41.29 13.94
N GLU A 178 -6.66 40.46 14.75
CA GLU A 178 -6.96 40.77 16.16
C GLU A 178 -5.68 40.93 17.00
N LEU A 179 -4.68 40.08 16.75
CA LEU A 179 -3.41 40.11 17.45
C LEU A 179 -2.60 41.36 17.09
N GLU A 180 -2.62 41.77 15.83
CA GLU A 180 -2.02 43.02 15.35
C GLU A 180 -2.65 44.24 16.02
N VAL A 181 -3.99 44.28 16.15
CA VAL A 181 -4.69 45.33 16.91
C VAL A 181 -4.24 45.34 18.37
N HIS A 182 -4.10 44.18 19.01
CA HIS A 182 -3.65 44.07 20.40
C HIS A 182 -2.20 44.56 20.59
N VAL A 183 -1.30 44.25 19.66
CA VAL A 183 0.09 44.71 19.68
C VAL A 183 0.14 46.24 19.59
N ASN A 184 -0.65 46.83 18.69
CA ASN A 184 -0.75 48.28 18.54
C ASN A 184 -1.28 48.95 19.83
N LEU A 185 -2.33 48.38 20.46
CA LEU A 185 -2.86 48.87 21.74
C LEU A 185 -1.82 48.79 22.87
N LYS A 186 -1.02 47.72 22.91
CA LYS A 186 0.03 47.57 23.92
C LYS A 186 1.11 48.64 23.78
N GLY A 187 1.48 49.00 22.55
CA GLY A 187 2.41 50.10 22.28
C GLY A 187 1.92 51.44 22.86
N VAL A 188 0.64 51.75 22.66
CA VAL A 188 0.00 52.95 23.22
C VAL A 188 0.05 52.96 24.75
N HIS A 189 -0.24 51.82 25.39
CA HIS A 189 -0.15 51.71 26.86
C HIS A 189 1.29 51.82 27.39
N GLU A 190 2.28 51.29 26.68
CA GLU A 190 3.70 51.42 27.07
C GLU A 190 4.17 52.89 26.99
N GLU A 191 3.73 53.66 25.99
CA GLU A 191 3.98 55.10 25.90
C GLU A 191 3.30 55.88 27.04
N GLU A 192 2.08 55.50 27.41
CA GLU A 192 1.34 56.12 28.53
C GLU A 192 2.03 55.87 29.87
N ILE A 193 2.54 54.66 30.11
CA ILE A 193 3.33 54.31 31.30
C ILE A 193 4.63 55.13 31.36
N LEU A 194 5.31 55.32 30.22
CA LEU A 194 6.51 56.15 30.15
C LEU A 194 6.20 57.63 30.47
N SER A 195 5.10 58.16 29.93
CA SER A 195 4.63 59.52 30.25
C SER A 195 4.36 59.71 31.75
N LEU A 196 3.71 58.72 32.38
CA LEU A 196 3.43 58.75 33.82
C LEU A 196 4.70 58.65 34.68
N LYS A 197 5.68 57.83 34.28
CA LYS A 197 6.98 57.73 34.95
C LYS A 197 7.77 59.04 34.90
N ASP A 198 7.73 59.76 33.79
CA ASP A 198 8.42 61.05 33.68
C ASP A 198 7.75 62.15 34.50
N LYS A 199 6.42 62.11 34.62
CA LYS A 199 5.68 62.98 35.56
C LYS A 199 6.05 62.69 37.02
N LEU A 200 6.21 61.42 37.40
CA LEU A 200 6.67 61.03 38.74
C LEU A 200 8.09 61.53 39.05
N ARG A 201 9.01 61.44 38.07
CA ARG A 201 10.36 62.02 38.18
C ARG A 201 10.39 63.54 38.31
N HIS A 202 9.37 64.24 37.80
CA HIS A 202 9.21 65.67 38.04
C HIS A 202 8.72 66.00 39.46
N TYR A 203 7.88 65.15 40.06
CA TYR A 203 7.40 65.33 41.43
C TYR A 203 8.47 65.01 42.50
N GLU A 204 9.38 64.07 42.23
CA GLU A 204 10.46 63.71 43.16
C GLU A 204 11.57 64.78 43.29
N ASN A 205 11.61 65.79 42.40
CA ASN A 205 12.63 66.84 42.36
C ASN A 205 12.22 68.18 43.03
N SER A 206 11.13 68.24 43.82
CA SER A 206 10.62 69.49 44.45
C SER A 206 10.43 69.44 45.97
N SER A 207 11.43 69.01 46.74
CA SER A 207 11.38 69.16 48.20
C SER A 207 12.75 69.47 48.81
N GLN A 208 12.96 70.75 49.17
CA GLN A 208 14.03 71.23 50.04
C GLN A 208 13.45 72.24 51.04
N PHE A 209 13.75 72.08 52.34
CA PHE A 209 13.88 73.20 53.27
C PHE A 209 14.73 72.82 54.50
N GLU A 210 15.64 73.71 54.89
CA GLU A 210 16.72 73.56 55.87
C GLU A 210 16.42 74.22 57.25
N ALA A 211 17.13 73.72 58.30
CA ALA A 211 17.85 74.34 59.47
C ALA A 211 17.25 75.54 60.28
N THR A 212 17.58 75.92 61.54
CA THR A 212 18.69 75.76 62.54
C THR A 212 18.19 76.34 63.91
N VAL A 213 18.38 75.74 65.10
CA VAL A 213 19.42 75.91 66.19
C VAL A 213 19.13 76.89 67.38
N GLU A 214 19.22 76.33 68.60
CA GLU A 214 19.60 76.83 69.98
C GLU A 214 18.72 77.73 70.88
N GLN A 215 18.00 77.08 71.82
CA GLN A 215 17.93 77.45 73.26
C GLN A 215 17.33 76.25 74.05
N ASN A 216 17.83 75.93 75.26
CA ASN A 216 17.24 75.06 76.31
C ASN A 216 17.87 73.67 76.55
N MET A 217 19.08 73.62 77.14
CA MET A 217 19.79 72.37 77.49
C MET A 217 19.07 71.42 78.49
N ALA A 218 18.21 71.88 79.39
CA ALA A 218 17.44 70.98 80.27
C ALA A 218 16.12 70.49 79.65
N GLN A 219 15.66 71.17 78.59
CA GLN A 219 14.58 70.72 77.72
C GLN A 219 15.14 69.87 76.56
N PHE A 220 16.45 69.98 76.27
CA PHE A 220 17.18 69.24 75.25
C PHE A 220 17.38 67.78 75.65
N ASP A 221 17.64 67.44 76.90
CA ASP A 221 17.71 66.03 77.29
C ASP A 221 16.35 65.36 77.23
N LEU A 222 15.27 66.05 77.63
CA LEU A 222 13.90 65.54 77.48
C LEU A 222 13.44 65.53 76.01
N LYS A 223 13.84 66.52 75.21
CA LYS A 223 13.61 66.53 73.75
C LYS A 223 14.42 65.46 73.06
N MET A 224 15.72 65.29 73.31
CA MET A 224 16.55 64.20 72.80
C MET A 224 15.99 62.86 73.22
N LEU A 225 15.52 62.70 74.45
CA LEU A 225 14.93 61.44 74.89
C LEU A 225 13.59 61.18 74.19
N ASN A 226 12.81 62.23 73.89
CA ASN A 226 11.58 62.15 73.10
C ASN A 226 11.84 61.99 71.59
N GLU A 227 12.91 62.60 71.07
CA GLU A 227 13.41 62.54 69.69
C GLU A 227 13.92 61.14 69.44
N LYS A 228 14.72 60.61 70.36
CA LYS A 228 15.24 59.25 70.36
C LYS A 228 14.13 58.23 70.61
N ASN A 229 13.13 58.53 71.44
CA ASN A 229 11.92 57.70 71.51
C ASN A 229 11.12 57.74 70.20
N ARG A 230 11.10 58.87 69.50
CA ARG A 230 10.43 59.02 68.20
C ARG A 230 11.20 58.28 67.11
N GLU A 231 12.53 58.39 67.08
CA GLU A 231 13.43 57.63 66.22
C GLU A 231 13.28 56.13 66.48
N LEU A 232 13.35 55.68 67.74
CA LEU A 232 13.14 54.27 68.09
C LEU A 232 11.73 53.78 67.74
N LYS A 233 10.69 54.63 67.86
CA LYS A 233 9.33 54.28 67.39
C LYS A 233 9.26 54.21 65.86
N ASN A 234 9.95 55.09 65.15
CA ASN A 234 10.01 55.08 63.69
C ASN A 234 10.81 53.88 63.20
N GLU A 235 11.97 53.58 63.77
CA GLU A 235 12.76 52.37 63.50
C GLU A 235 11.96 51.10 63.82
N LEU A 236 11.19 51.08 64.91
CA LEU A 236 10.31 49.98 65.23
C LEU A 236 9.17 49.86 64.21
N ALA A 237 8.63 50.96 63.70
CA ALA A 237 7.60 50.97 62.66
C ALA A 237 8.16 50.52 61.30
N GLU A 238 9.35 50.98 60.91
CA GLU A 238 10.06 50.55 59.71
C GLU A 238 10.44 49.07 59.79
N SER A 239 10.94 48.62 60.94
CA SER A 239 11.25 47.21 61.18
C SER A 239 9.99 46.34 61.08
N LYS A 240 8.85 46.80 61.62
CA LYS A 240 7.56 46.11 61.45
C LYS A 240 7.08 46.09 59.99
N LEU A 241 7.23 47.19 59.27
CA LEU A 241 6.88 47.27 57.85
C LEU A 241 7.72 46.28 57.04
N LYS A 242 9.05 46.31 57.23
CA LYS A 242 10.00 45.40 56.58
C LYS A 242 9.74 43.94 56.93
N ASN A 243 9.36 43.65 58.18
CA ASN A 243 8.98 42.30 58.58
C ASN A 243 7.67 41.85 57.91
N SER A 244 6.71 42.76 57.70
CA SER A 244 5.50 42.46 56.93
C SER A 244 5.79 42.20 55.44
N GLU A 245 6.75 42.94 54.86
CA GLU A 245 7.19 42.74 53.48
C GLU A 245 7.89 41.39 53.31
N LEU A 246 8.80 41.05 54.23
CA LEU A 246 9.47 39.75 54.25
C LEU A 246 8.48 38.60 54.45
N MET A 247 7.46 38.76 55.30
CA MET A 247 6.39 37.76 55.45
C MET A 247 5.61 37.58 54.14
N ARG A 248 5.28 38.67 53.44
CA ARG A 248 4.61 38.62 52.14
C ARG A 248 5.48 37.98 51.05
N GLU A 249 6.79 38.21 51.09
CA GLU A 249 7.74 37.60 50.17
C GLU A 249 7.92 36.10 50.47
N ASN A 250 8.01 35.72 51.73
CA ASN A 250 8.02 34.31 52.15
C ASN A 250 6.75 33.58 51.69
N GLU A 251 5.58 34.19 51.85
CA GLU A 251 4.32 33.60 51.41
C GLU A 251 4.29 33.39 49.88
N LYS A 252 4.84 34.34 49.10
CA LYS A 252 5.05 34.19 47.64
C LYS A 252 6.03 33.08 47.30
N LEU A 253 7.12 32.93 48.06
CA LEU A 253 8.09 31.86 47.85
C LEU A 253 7.50 30.49 48.22
N THR A 254 6.74 30.40 49.32
CA THR A 254 6.02 29.18 49.70
C THR A 254 5.02 28.78 48.64
N THR A 255 4.21 29.71 48.10
CA THR A 255 3.30 29.40 46.99
C THR A 255 4.04 28.93 45.75
N ARG A 256 5.16 29.57 45.38
CA ARG A 256 6.00 29.09 44.27
C ARG A 256 6.55 27.69 44.51
N LEU A 257 7.03 27.40 45.71
CA LEU A 257 7.58 26.09 46.08
C LEU A 257 6.49 25.00 45.98
N VAL A 258 5.26 25.31 46.38
CA VAL A 258 4.11 24.40 46.30
C VAL A 258 3.65 24.17 44.85
N THR A 259 3.80 25.16 43.96
CA THR A 259 3.46 25.00 42.54
C THR A 259 4.54 24.28 41.73
N MET A 260 5.78 24.21 42.21
CA MET A 260 6.91 23.62 41.47
C MET A 260 6.73 22.12 41.14
N PRO A 261 6.22 21.27 42.04
CA PRO A 261 5.88 19.87 41.73
C PRO A 261 4.85 19.74 40.60
N GLN A 262 3.88 20.66 40.51
CA GLN A 262 2.89 20.62 39.43
C GLN A 262 3.53 20.87 38.05
N PHE A 263 4.58 21.70 38.00
CA PHE A 263 5.34 21.90 36.78
C PHE A 263 6.21 20.69 36.43
N GLU A 264 6.78 20.00 37.42
CA GLU A 264 7.49 18.73 37.21
C GLU A 264 6.56 17.65 36.67
N ASP A 265 5.36 17.49 37.24
CA ASP A 265 4.35 16.55 36.75
C ASP A 265 3.94 16.87 35.31
N HIS A 266 3.76 18.15 34.98
CA HIS A 266 3.42 18.57 33.63
C HIS A 266 4.58 18.35 32.64
N LEU A 267 5.83 18.57 33.06
CA LEU A 267 7.03 18.27 32.29
C LEU A 267 7.16 16.77 32.03
N GLN A 268 6.91 15.94 33.05
CA GLN A 268 6.95 14.49 32.93
C GLN A 268 5.84 13.97 32.01
N ALA A 269 4.62 14.51 32.11
CA ALA A 269 3.53 14.18 31.19
C ALA A 269 3.88 14.55 29.74
N LYS A 270 4.49 15.73 29.52
CA LYS A 270 4.95 16.14 28.18
C LYS A 270 6.09 15.28 27.67
N GLN A 271 7.00 14.84 28.53
CA GLN A 271 8.06 13.92 28.16
C GLN A 271 7.49 12.56 27.72
N GLN A 272 6.51 12.01 28.45
CA GLN A 272 5.81 10.78 28.05
C GLN A 272 5.06 10.93 26.73
N GLU A 273 4.43 12.08 26.48
CA GLU A 273 3.77 12.38 25.20
C GLU A 273 4.78 12.41 24.05
N ILE A 274 5.96 13.04 24.25
CA ILE A 274 7.05 13.04 23.27
C ILE A 274 7.54 11.63 22.96
N ASP A 275 7.70 10.78 23.97
CA ASP A 275 8.22 9.42 23.76
C ASP A 275 7.19 8.52 23.05
N LYS A 276 5.89 8.67 23.34
CA LYS A 276 4.81 8.05 22.56
C LYS A 276 4.83 8.48 21.10
N LEU A 277 4.98 9.77 20.84
CA LEU A 277 5.05 10.30 19.47
C LEU A 277 6.29 9.80 18.71
N LYS A 278 7.42 9.56 19.39
CA LYS A 278 8.61 8.94 18.78
C LYS A 278 8.36 7.49 18.39
N GLU A 279 7.69 6.72 19.25
CA GLU A 279 7.34 5.33 18.97
C GLU A 279 6.36 5.23 17.79
N GLU A 280 5.32 6.08 17.77
CA GLU A 280 4.39 6.17 16.63
C GLU A 280 5.11 6.54 15.33
N LYS A 281 6.05 7.50 15.38
CA LYS A 281 6.87 7.88 14.21
C LYS A 281 7.68 6.68 13.68
N LEU A 282 8.28 5.89 14.57
CA LEU A 282 9.06 4.71 14.16
C LEU A 282 8.18 3.66 13.49
N ILE A 283 6.97 3.41 14.04
CA ILE A 283 5.98 2.50 13.43
C ILE A 283 5.58 2.99 12.04
N PHE A 284 5.40 4.30 11.85
CA PHE A 284 5.09 4.87 10.54
C PHE A 284 6.23 4.70 9.53
N GLN A 285 7.48 4.90 9.95
CA GLN A 285 8.63 4.70 9.08
C GLN A 285 8.74 3.25 8.59
N ASN A 286 8.58 2.27 9.48
CA ASN A 286 8.61 0.86 9.10
C ASN A 286 7.48 0.52 8.10
N ARG A 287 6.28 1.05 8.30
CA ARG A 287 5.15 0.86 7.35
C ARG A 287 5.39 1.55 6.00
N GLU A 288 6.06 2.70 5.99
CA GLU A 288 6.41 3.39 4.75
C GLU A 288 7.42 2.56 3.93
N GLU A 289 8.38 1.93 4.60
CA GLU A 289 9.33 1.00 3.98
C GLU A 289 8.63 -0.25 3.41
N GLU A 290 7.70 -0.86 4.16
CA GLU A 290 6.88 -1.98 3.70
C GLU A 290 6.06 -1.62 2.46
N ASN A 291 5.33 -0.50 2.49
CA ASN A 291 4.53 -0.04 1.36
C ASN A 291 5.42 0.30 0.15
N SER A 292 6.62 0.85 0.37
CA SER A 292 7.60 1.13 -0.68
C SER A 292 8.08 -0.15 -1.37
N LEU A 293 8.28 -1.22 -0.61
CA LEU A 293 8.61 -2.54 -1.15
C LEU A 293 7.45 -3.15 -1.95
N GLU A 294 6.22 -3.04 -1.45
CA GLU A 294 5.02 -3.50 -2.15
C GLU A 294 4.83 -2.75 -3.50
N ILE A 295 5.02 -1.43 -3.52
CA ILE A 295 4.97 -0.62 -4.74
C ILE A 295 6.03 -1.08 -5.75
N LYS A 296 7.25 -1.40 -5.30
CA LYS A 296 8.30 -1.94 -6.18
C LYS A 296 7.88 -3.29 -6.77
N ASN A 297 7.31 -4.18 -5.97
CA ASN A 297 6.83 -5.48 -6.44
C ASN A 297 5.70 -5.34 -7.49
N LEU A 298 4.73 -4.45 -7.24
CA LEU A 298 3.65 -4.18 -8.18
C LEU A 298 4.15 -3.58 -9.50
N ARG A 299 5.18 -2.72 -9.46
CA ARG A 299 5.82 -2.20 -10.67
C ARG A 299 6.48 -3.30 -11.49
N THR A 300 7.22 -4.20 -10.84
CA THR A 300 7.84 -5.36 -11.52
C THR A 300 6.78 -6.28 -12.16
N GLN A 301 5.64 -6.49 -11.48
CA GLN A 301 4.53 -7.26 -12.06
C GLN A 301 3.88 -6.55 -13.26
N LEU A 302 3.70 -5.24 -13.20
CA LEU A 302 3.21 -4.44 -14.33
C LEU A 302 4.16 -4.53 -15.54
N GLU A 303 5.46 -4.47 -15.32
CA GLU A 303 6.46 -4.64 -16.38
C GLU A 303 6.39 -6.05 -17.01
N LYS A 304 6.25 -7.10 -16.19
CA LYS A 304 6.03 -8.48 -16.68
C LYS A 304 4.78 -8.57 -17.56
N LEU A 305 3.65 -8.01 -17.11
CA LEU A 305 2.39 -8.02 -17.86
C LEU A 305 2.48 -7.19 -19.15
N GLN A 306 3.14 -6.04 -19.13
CA GLN A 306 3.39 -5.25 -20.34
C GLN A 306 4.23 -6.02 -21.36
N HIS A 307 5.23 -6.77 -20.91
CA HIS A 307 6.04 -7.60 -21.80
C HIS A 307 5.20 -8.74 -22.43
N GLN A 308 4.34 -9.38 -21.65
CA GLN A 308 3.40 -10.41 -22.14
C GLN A 308 2.40 -9.84 -23.16
N LEU A 309 1.83 -8.66 -22.89
CA LEU A 309 0.99 -7.95 -23.85
C LEU A 309 1.73 -7.65 -25.16
N GLY A 310 2.99 -7.24 -25.07
CA GLY A 310 3.85 -7.04 -26.23
C GLY A 310 4.09 -8.32 -27.04
N HIS A 311 4.24 -9.48 -26.37
CA HIS A 311 4.36 -10.77 -27.03
C HIS A 311 3.09 -11.16 -27.78
N ILE A 312 1.94 -11.11 -27.09
CA ILE A 312 0.62 -11.41 -27.68
C ILE A 312 0.33 -10.49 -28.86
N SER A 313 0.70 -9.21 -28.77
CA SER A 313 0.53 -8.26 -29.87
C SER A 313 1.36 -8.66 -31.11
N LYS A 314 2.59 -9.15 -30.93
CA LYS A 314 3.43 -9.66 -32.03
C LYS A 314 2.87 -10.95 -32.63
N GLU A 315 2.39 -11.86 -31.79
CA GLU A 315 1.75 -13.10 -32.26
C GLU A 315 0.48 -12.79 -33.07
N LYS A 316 -0.32 -11.81 -32.63
CA LYS A 316 -1.50 -11.34 -33.37
C LYS A 316 -1.12 -10.77 -34.73
N GLU A 317 -0.04 -10.01 -34.81
CA GLU A 317 0.47 -9.46 -36.07
C GLU A 317 0.95 -10.57 -37.02
N GLN A 318 1.65 -11.58 -36.50
CA GLN A 318 2.03 -12.78 -37.26
C GLN A 318 0.81 -13.55 -37.75
N LEU A 319 -0.22 -13.72 -36.91
CA LEU A 319 -1.45 -14.39 -37.29
C LEU A 319 -2.18 -13.64 -38.41
N ALA A 320 -2.23 -12.31 -38.33
CA ALA A 320 -2.80 -11.48 -39.38
C ALA A 320 -2.03 -11.62 -40.71
N GLN A 321 -0.70 -11.73 -40.64
CA GLN A 321 0.12 -12.00 -41.82
C GLN A 321 -0.19 -13.39 -42.42
N PHE A 322 -0.26 -14.43 -41.59
CA PHE A 322 -0.64 -15.78 -42.04
C PHE A 322 -2.05 -15.82 -42.65
N GLN A 323 -3.01 -15.08 -42.10
CA GLN A 323 -4.35 -14.97 -42.70
C GLN A 323 -4.29 -14.32 -44.09
N GLY A 324 -3.45 -13.30 -44.27
CA GLY A 324 -3.19 -12.71 -45.58
C GLY A 324 -2.60 -13.71 -46.59
N ASP A 325 -1.63 -14.52 -46.14
CA ASP A 325 -1.03 -15.56 -46.98
C ASP A 325 -2.06 -16.64 -47.36
N VAL A 326 -2.89 -17.10 -46.41
CA VAL A 326 -3.96 -18.08 -46.66
C VAL A 326 -4.95 -17.54 -47.69
N ALA A 327 -5.40 -16.29 -47.55
CA ALA A 327 -6.31 -15.68 -48.52
C ALA A 327 -5.68 -15.61 -49.93
N ALA A 328 -4.37 -15.31 -50.02
CA ALA A 328 -3.66 -15.32 -51.30
C ALA A 328 -3.54 -16.74 -51.91
N TYR A 329 -3.36 -17.77 -51.10
CA TYR A 329 -3.38 -19.16 -51.54
C TYR A 329 -4.77 -19.61 -52.01
N GLU A 330 -5.82 -19.25 -51.29
CA GLU A 330 -7.21 -19.55 -51.67
C GLU A 330 -7.56 -18.93 -53.03
N GLU A 331 -7.16 -17.67 -53.27
CA GLU A 331 -7.41 -17.04 -54.57
C GLU A 331 -6.63 -17.72 -55.70
N ARG A 332 -5.38 -18.15 -55.45
CA ARG A 332 -4.60 -18.93 -56.41
C ARG A 332 -5.24 -20.28 -56.70
N LEU A 333 -5.77 -20.94 -55.68
CA LEU A 333 -6.49 -22.21 -55.82
C LEU A 333 -7.76 -22.02 -56.65
N ARG A 334 -8.52 -20.94 -56.40
CA ARG A 334 -9.71 -20.58 -57.17
C ARG A 334 -9.39 -20.38 -58.66
N LEU A 335 -8.30 -19.66 -58.97
CA LEU A 335 -7.83 -19.47 -60.34
C LEU A 335 -7.46 -20.81 -61.01
N LYS A 336 -6.78 -21.70 -60.29
CA LYS A 336 -6.44 -23.05 -60.80
C LYS A 336 -7.69 -23.91 -61.00
N GLN A 337 -8.68 -23.81 -60.11
CA GLN A 337 -9.95 -24.50 -60.26
C GLN A 337 -10.69 -24.03 -61.53
N THR A 338 -10.71 -22.73 -61.81
CA THR A 338 -11.30 -22.21 -63.06
C THR A 338 -10.55 -22.65 -64.31
N GLU A 339 -9.23 -22.79 -64.23
CA GLU A 339 -8.41 -23.31 -65.34
C GLU A 339 -8.71 -24.79 -65.60
N ILE A 340 -8.85 -25.61 -64.55
CA ILE A 340 -9.23 -27.03 -64.67
C ILE A 340 -10.60 -27.17 -65.35
N VAL A 341 -11.60 -26.41 -64.92
CA VAL A 341 -12.94 -26.45 -65.54
C VAL A 341 -12.87 -26.08 -67.02
N GLY A 342 -12.08 -25.07 -67.40
CA GLY A 342 -11.87 -24.72 -68.81
C GLY A 342 -11.22 -25.86 -69.61
N LEU A 343 -10.21 -26.54 -69.04
CA LEU A 343 -9.58 -27.70 -69.68
C LEU A 343 -10.53 -28.90 -69.78
N GLU A 344 -11.43 -29.10 -68.80
CA GLU A 344 -12.47 -30.14 -68.85
C GLU A 344 -13.49 -29.87 -69.95
N GLU A 345 -13.92 -28.62 -70.13
CA GLU A 345 -14.81 -28.22 -71.23
C GLU A 345 -14.14 -28.43 -72.61
N GLU A 346 -12.85 -28.08 -72.73
CA GLU A 346 -12.06 -28.35 -73.93
C GLU A 346 -11.94 -29.86 -74.19
N LEU A 347 -11.62 -30.64 -73.16
CA LEU A 347 -11.54 -32.10 -73.24
C LEU A 347 -12.87 -32.69 -73.70
N GLN A 348 -13.98 -32.31 -73.08
CA GLN A 348 -15.32 -32.78 -73.45
C GLN A 348 -15.66 -32.44 -74.91
N THR A 349 -15.30 -31.23 -75.35
CA THR A 349 -15.47 -30.80 -76.75
C THR A 349 -14.64 -31.66 -77.71
N THR A 350 -13.41 -32.00 -77.34
CA THR A 350 -12.57 -32.90 -78.16
C THR A 350 -13.06 -34.34 -78.13
N THR A 351 -13.59 -34.84 -77.00
CA THR A 351 -14.18 -36.17 -76.89
C THR A 351 -15.41 -36.31 -77.78
N LEU A 352 -16.30 -35.30 -77.82
CA LEU A 352 -17.46 -35.30 -78.72
C LEU A 352 -17.04 -35.33 -80.20
N LYS A 353 -16.02 -34.54 -80.58
CA LYS A 353 -15.44 -34.57 -81.93
C LYS A 353 -14.82 -35.92 -82.28
N LEU A 354 -14.17 -36.56 -81.32
CA LEU A 354 -13.60 -37.91 -81.49
C LEU A 354 -14.71 -38.96 -81.62
N GLN A 355 -15.80 -38.83 -80.86
CA GLN A 355 -16.96 -39.73 -80.92
C GLN A 355 -17.65 -39.65 -82.29
N ASP A 356 -17.82 -38.44 -82.84
CA ASP A 356 -18.34 -38.23 -84.21
C ASP A 356 -17.43 -38.85 -85.29
N LEU A 357 -16.11 -38.84 -85.08
CA LEU A 357 -15.14 -39.50 -85.98
C LEU A 357 -15.11 -41.03 -85.80
N GLN A 358 -15.40 -41.53 -84.60
CA GLN A 358 -15.41 -42.95 -84.24
C GLN A 358 -16.58 -43.71 -84.88
N GLU A 359 -17.69 -43.03 -85.17
CA GLU A 359 -18.86 -43.61 -85.85
C GLU A 359 -18.61 -43.88 -87.35
N GLN A 360 -17.52 -43.36 -87.95
CA GLN A 360 -17.29 -43.46 -89.40
C GLN A 360 -16.29 -44.52 -89.87
N HIS A 361 -15.39 -45.11 -89.06
CA HIS A 361 -14.47 -46.15 -89.59
C HIS A 361 -13.76 -47.04 -88.54
N ASN A 362 -13.74 -48.34 -88.87
CA ASN A 362 -12.68 -49.34 -88.66
C ASN A 362 -12.40 -50.01 -87.28
N PRO A 363 -12.07 -51.32 -87.27
CA PRO A 363 -11.80 -52.16 -86.09
C PRO A 363 -10.41 -51.97 -85.43
N HIS A 364 -9.68 -50.89 -85.72
CA HIS A 364 -8.38 -50.58 -85.09
C HIS A 364 -8.51 -49.92 -83.69
N LEU A 365 -9.74 -49.54 -83.32
CA LEU A 365 -10.10 -48.84 -82.09
C LEU A 365 -10.00 -49.67 -80.80
N VAL A 366 -9.99 -50.99 -80.91
CA VAL A 366 -9.89 -51.89 -79.75
C VAL A 366 -8.51 -51.78 -79.10
N GLU A 367 -7.45 -51.61 -79.90
CA GLU A 367 -6.07 -51.54 -79.41
C GLU A 367 -5.78 -50.21 -78.71
N ASP A 368 -6.29 -49.10 -79.25
CA ASP A 368 -6.14 -47.78 -78.61
C ASP A 368 -7.04 -47.63 -77.39
N HIS A 369 -8.23 -48.25 -77.38
CA HIS A 369 -9.05 -48.33 -76.16
C HIS A 369 -8.36 -49.15 -75.06
N GLN A 370 -7.66 -50.24 -75.42
CA GLN A 370 -6.82 -50.99 -74.49
C GLN A 370 -5.66 -50.16 -73.92
N LYS A 371 -5.00 -49.32 -74.74
CA LYS A 371 -3.94 -48.40 -74.26
C LYS A 371 -4.50 -47.35 -73.30
N VAL A 372 -5.67 -46.78 -73.59
CA VAL A 372 -6.33 -45.80 -72.70
C VAL A 372 -6.74 -46.46 -71.39
N LEU A 373 -7.31 -47.66 -71.40
CA LEU A 373 -7.64 -48.41 -70.19
C LEU A 373 -6.39 -48.73 -69.35
N ALA A 374 -5.26 -49.07 -69.99
CA ALA A 374 -3.99 -49.30 -69.31
C ALA A 374 -3.42 -48.01 -68.68
N GLN A 375 -3.53 -46.87 -69.37
CA GLN A 375 -3.15 -45.56 -68.83
C GLN A 375 -4.03 -45.17 -67.65
N LEU A 376 -5.35 -45.37 -67.76
CA LEU A 376 -6.31 -45.06 -66.70
C LEU A 376 -6.09 -45.94 -65.47
N SER A 377 -5.79 -47.23 -65.66
CA SER A 377 -5.37 -48.13 -64.58
C SER A 377 -4.06 -47.70 -63.92
N THR A 378 -3.14 -47.09 -64.68
CA THR A 378 -1.87 -46.58 -64.13
C THR A 378 -2.12 -45.30 -63.34
N ALA A 379 -2.90 -44.36 -63.86
CA ALA A 379 -3.29 -43.14 -63.15
C ALA A 379 -4.06 -43.45 -61.87
N GLN A 380 -5.01 -44.40 -61.90
CA GLN A 380 -5.75 -44.86 -60.72
C GLN A 380 -4.79 -45.36 -59.62
N ARG A 381 -3.79 -46.17 -59.98
CA ARG A 381 -2.78 -46.66 -59.04
C ARG A 381 -1.93 -45.53 -58.45
N THR A 382 -1.58 -44.53 -59.26
CA THR A 382 -0.84 -43.35 -58.77
C THR A 382 -1.68 -42.52 -57.82
N ILE A 383 -2.97 -42.29 -58.11
CA ILE A 383 -3.88 -41.56 -57.22
C ILE A 383 -3.98 -42.28 -55.87
N THR A 384 -4.23 -43.59 -55.86
CA THR A 384 -4.30 -44.36 -54.61
C THR A 384 -3.00 -44.31 -53.81
N ALA A 385 -1.83 -44.35 -54.49
CA ALA A 385 -0.54 -44.22 -53.81
C ALA A 385 -0.35 -42.82 -53.19
N LEU A 386 -0.77 -41.75 -53.88
CA LEU A 386 -0.72 -40.39 -53.36
C LEU A 386 -1.72 -40.16 -52.22
N GLU A 387 -2.89 -40.78 -52.26
CA GLU A 387 -3.88 -40.73 -51.17
C GLU A 387 -3.34 -41.41 -49.90
N GLN A 388 -2.67 -42.55 -50.06
CA GLN A 388 -1.98 -43.23 -48.95
C GLN A 388 -0.86 -42.38 -48.36
N ASP A 389 0.02 -41.80 -49.20
CA ASP A 389 1.08 -40.89 -48.74
C ASP A 389 0.50 -39.66 -48.02
N ARG A 390 -0.60 -39.09 -48.52
CA ARG A 390 -1.29 -37.97 -47.85
C ARG A 390 -1.84 -38.38 -46.48
N GLU A 391 -2.39 -39.58 -46.35
CA GLU A 391 -2.88 -40.10 -45.08
C GLU A 391 -1.74 -40.35 -44.09
N GLU A 392 -0.61 -40.89 -44.54
CA GLU A 392 0.60 -41.05 -43.72
C GLU A 392 1.14 -39.70 -43.23
N LYS A 393 1.19 -38.71 -44.12
CA LYS A 393 1.61 -37.34 -43.76
C LYS A 393 0.65 -36.66 -42.80
N ALA A 394 -0.65 -36.91 -42.90
CA ALA A 394 -1.63 -36.41 -41.94
C ALA A 394 -1.40 -37.00 -40.54
N LYS A 395 -1.14 -38.32 -40.45
CA LYS A 395 -0.78 -38.99 -39.18
C LYS A 395 0.51 -38.42 -38.57
N GLU A 396 1.53 -38.18 -39.38
CA GLU A 396 2.79 -37.56 -38.94
C GLU A 396 2.55 -36.14 -38.39
N LEU A 397 1.69 -35.36 -39.04
CA LEU A 397 1.35 -34.00 -38.63
C LEU A 397 0.57 -33.98 -37.31
N ASP A 398 -0.35 -34.91 -37.10
CA ASP A 398 -1.08 -35.06 -35.84
C ASP A 398 -0.18 -35.52 -34.70
N GLU A 399 0.78 -36.42 -34.97
CA GLU A 399 1.77 -36.81 -33.96
C GLU A 399 2.68 -35.63 -33.58
N LEU A 400 3.12 -34.81 -34.55
CA LEU A 400 3.90 -33.61 -34.28
C LEU A 400 3.12 -32.58 -33.48
N LYS A 401 1.83 -32.36 -33.77
CA LYS A 401 0.95 -31.50 -32.96
C LYS A 401 0.86 -31.98 -31.52
N ARG A 402 0.68 -33.28 -31.31
CA ARG A 402 0.63 -33.88 -29.97
C ARG A 402 1.93 -33.67 -29.20
N ARG A 403 3.09 -33.89 -29.84
CA ARG A 403 4.40 -33.63 -29.23
C ARG A 403 4.62 -32.15 -28.91
N ASN A 404 4.16 -31.25 -29.78
CA ASN A 404 4.25 -29.81 -29.56
C ASN A 404 3.40 -29.38 -28.35
N GLN A 405 2.18 -29.91 -28.23
CA GLN A 405 1.33 -29.69 -27.07
C GLN A 405 1.97 -30.20 -25.77
N GLU A 406 2.59 -31.40 -25.80
CA GLU A 406 3.33 -31.93 -24.65
C GLU A 406 4.54 -31.07 -24.27
N CYS A 407 5.26 -30.54 -25.27
CA CYS A 407 6.38 -29.63 -25.04
C CYS A 407 5.93 -28.30 -24.42
N ASN A 408 4.79 -27.76 -24.87
CA ASN A 408 4.19 -26.57 -24.28
C ASN A 408 3.80 -26.79 -22.80
N SER A 409 3.15 -27.92 -22.48
CA SER A 409 2.84 -28.26 -21.08
C SER A 409 4.09 -28.36 -20.19
N LYS A 410 5.18 -28.94 -20.70
CA LYS A 410 6.46 -28.99 -19.97
C LYS A 410 7.11 -27.61 -19.83
N SER A 411 6.94 -26.73 -20.81
CA SER A 411 7.40 -25.34 -20.75
C SER A 411 6.67 -24.55 -19.65
N ASP A 412 5.35 -24.74 -19.53
CA ASP A 412 4.54 -24.11 -18.48
C ASP A 412 4.94 -24.62 -17.09
N GLU A 413 5.19 -25.92 -16.95
CA GLU A 413 5.71 -26.53 -15.71
C GLU A 413 7.09 -25.94 -15.34
N ALA A 414 7.99 -25.80 -16.32
CA ALA A 414 9.29 -25.19 -16.10
C ALA A 414 9.19 -23.72 -15.66
N PHE A 415 8.21 -22.97 -16.16
CA PHE A 415 7.93 -21.60 -15.72
C PHE A 415 7.45 -21.56 -14.27
N ALA A 416 6.50 -22.45 -13.91
CA ALA A 416 5.99 -22.55 -12.54
C ALA A 416 7.11 -22.92 -11.54
N LEU A 417 7.95 -23.90 -11.87
CA LEU A 417 9.10 -24.30 -11.05
C LEU A 417 10.13 -23.17 -10.90
N LYS A 418 10.33 -22.37 -11.95
CA LYS A 418 11.24 -21.21 -11.90
C LYS A 418 10.72 -20.13 -10.95
N GLU A 419 9.42 -19.84 -10.98
CA GLU A 419 8.82 -18.88 -10.04
C GLU A 419 8.88 -19.42 -8.60
N GLN A 420 8.67 -20.72 -8.39
CA GLN A 420 8.82 -21.36 -7.07
C GLN A 420 10.26 -21.22 -6.53
N LEU A 421 11.28 -21.44 -7.37
CA LEU A 421 12.68 -21.24 -6.97
C LEU A 421 12.99 -19.78 -6.61
N GLU A 422 12.37 -18.83 -7.32
CA GLU A 422 12.53 -17.41 -7.05
C GLU A 422 11.89 -17.01 -5.70
N VAL A 423 10.71 -17.53 -5.38
CA VAL A 423 10.07 -17.36 -4.07
C VAL A 423 10.96 -17.91 -2.96
N TYR A 424 11.47 -19.13 -3.10
CA TYR A 424 12.38 -19.71 -2.09
C TYR A 424 13.69 -18.93 -1.94
N ARG A 425 14.21 -18.34 -3.02
CA ARG A 425 15.38 -17.46 -2.96
C ARG A 425 15.08 -16.21 -2.14
N GLN A 426 13.93 -15.59 -2.35
CA GLN A 426 13.50 -14.40 -1.61
C GLN A 426 13.26 -14.70 -0.13
N ASP A 427 12.58 -15.81 0.18
CA ASP A 427 12.35 -16.26 1.55
C ASP A 427 13.68 -16.51 2.28
N PHE A 428 14.64 -17.16 1.61
CA PHE A 428 15.97 -17.40 2.14
C PHE A 428 16.75 -16.10 2.40
N GLU A 429 16.68 -15.13 1.48
CA GLU A 429 17.31 -13.82 1.65
C GLU A 429 16.69 -13.02 2.81
N ALA A 430 15.36 -13.06 2.94
CA ALA A 430 14.64 -12.45 4.05
C ALA A 430 15.00 -13.09 5.39
N GLU A 431 15.03 -14.42 5.48
CA GLU A 431 15.45 -15.15 6.69
C GLU A 431 16.90 -14.80 7.06
N LYS A 432 17.79 -14.70 6.07
CA LYS A 432 19.19 -14.34 6.27
C LYS A 432 19.35 -12.93 6.84
N GLU A 433 18.62 -11.94 6.32
CA GLU A 433 18.69 -10.57 6.84
C GLU A 433 18.06 -10.46 8.24
N SER A 434 16.93 -11.14 8.47
CA SER A 434 16.31 -11.25 9.80
C SER A 434 17.29 -11.84 10.83
N LYS A 435 17.98 -12.94 10.48
CA LYS A 435 18.99 -13.57 11.33
C LYS A 435 20.18 -12.64 11.62
N LYS A 436 20.57 -11.81 10.65
CA LYS A 436 21.65 -10.84 10.81
C LYS A 436 21.24 -9.69 11.75
N SER A 437 20.01 -9.18 11.61
CA SER A 437 19.42 -8.20 12.53
C SER A 437 19.33 -8.75 13.96
N LEU A 438 18.79 -9.96 14.14
CA LEU A 438 18.73 -10.64 15.45
C LEU A 438 20.11 -10.83 16.07
N LYS A 439 21.14 -11.11 15.26
CA LYS A 439 22.51 -11.22 15.75
C LYS A 439 23.03 -9.87 16.25
N GLN A 440 22.76 -8.77 15.54
CA GLN A 440 23.15 -7.43 15.96
C GLN A 440 22.46 -7.02 17.27
N GLU A 441 21.16 -7.27 17.40
CA GLU A 441 20.41 -7.02 18.65
C GLU A 441 20.95 -7.85 19.80
N LYS A 442 21.22 -9.14 19.56
CA LYS A 442 21.86 -10.01 20.56
C LYS A 442 23.21 -9.45 21.01
N ASP A 443 24.05 -9.04 20.06
CA ASP A 443 25.37 -8.50 20.36
C ASP A 443 25.26 -7.18 21.16
N GLN A 444 24.30 -6.32 20.83
CA GLN A 444 23.97 -5.09 21.58
C GLN A 444 23.52 -5.40 23.01
N VAL A 445 22.58 -6.32 23.20
CA VAL A 445 22.10 -6.72 24.54
C VAL A 445 23.23 -7.33 25.38
N VAL A 446 24.13 -8.10 24.77
CA VAL A 446 25.32 -8.64 25.45
C VAL A 446 26.27 -7.53 25.89
N GLU A 447 26.44 -6.48 25.08
CA GLU A 447 27.24 -5.31 25.44
C GLU A 447 26.61 -4.51 26.59
N ASP A 448 25.31 -4.23 26.51
CA ASP A 448 24.56 -3.54 27.57
C ASP A 448 24.62 -4.31 28.89
N LEU A 449 24.48 -5.63 28.85
CA LEU A 449 24.58 -6.49 30.02
C LEU A 449 25.99 -6.43 30.64
N LYS A 450 27.05 -6.39 29.83
CA LYS A 450 28.43 -6.20 30.33
C LYS A 450 28.60 -4.82 30.98
N ASN A 451 28.03 -3.77 30.39
CA ASN A 451 28.08 -2.41 30.93
C ASN A 451 27.36 -2.30 32.28
N ILE A 452 26.17 -2.89 32.39
CA ILE A 452 25.41 -2.96 33.66
C ILE A 452 26.19 -3.77 34.71
N GLN A 453 26.75 -4.92 34.34
CA GLN A 453 27.57 -5.72 35.25
C GLN A 453 28.80 -4.96 35.76
N LYS A 454 29.47 -4.20 34.88
CA LYS A 454 30.59 -3.34 35.25
C LYS A 454 30.15 -2.25 36.24
N ARG A 455 29.05 -1.55 35.96
CA ARG A 455 28.50 -0.51 36.84
C ARG A 455 28.09 -1.06 38.20
N ASN A 456 27.46 -2.24 38.23
CA ASN A 456 27.11 -2.91 39.49
C ASN A 456 28.36 -3.26 40.31
N LYS A 457 29.45 -3.72 39.67
CA LYS A 457 30.72 -3.96 40.37
C LYS A 457 31.33 -2.67 40.94
N GLU A 458 31.27 -1.57 40.18
CA GLU A 458 31.72 -0.24 40.66
C GLU A 458 30.89 0.22 41.86
N LEU A 459 29.56 0.12 41.80
CA LEU A 459 28.67 0.49 42.90
C LEU A 459 28.88 -0.40 44.14
N GLN A 460 29.08 -1.70 43.96
CA GLN A 460 29.44 -2.60 45.05
C GLN A 460 30.75 -2.17 45.72
N HIS A 461 31.75 -1.79 44.93
CA HIS A 461 33.01 -1.27 45.46
C HIS A 461 32.83 0.07 46.21
N GLU A 462 32.01 0.97 45.69
CA GLU A 462 31.66 2.24 46.34
C GLU A 462 30.93 2.03 47.67
N ILE A 463 29.98 1.09 47.72
CA ILE A 463 29.30 0.68 48.96
C ILE A 463 30.31 0.10 49.96
N GLU A 464 31.24 -0.75 49.50
CA GLU A 464 32.30 -1.32 50.34
C GLU A 464 33.19 -0.21 50.94
N GLN A 465 33.60 0.78 50.12
CA GLN A 465 34.37 1.93 50.57
C GLN A 465 33.59 2.80 51.57
N LEU A 466 32.30 3.04 51.33
CA LEU A 466 31.44 3.79 52.24
C LEU A 466 31.25 3.04 53.56
N ARG A 467 31.11 1.71 53.54
CA ARG A 467 31.06 0.88 54.75
C ARG A 467 32.38 0.93 55.53
N ALA A 468 33.52 0.89 54.84
CA ALA A 468 34.84 1.02 55.46
C ALA A 468 35.07 2.43 56.04
N ARG A 469 34.56 3.48 55.38
CA ARG A 469 34.69 4.87 55.83
C ARG A 469 33.72 5.22 56.96
N ASN A 470 32.50 4.66 56.92
CA ASN A 470 31.50 4.71 57.98
C ASN A 470 31.65 3.53 58.94
N GLU A 471 32.88 3.12 59.22
CA GLU A 471 33.22 2.43 60.47
C GLU A 471 33.07 3.42 61.65
N VAL A 472 31.92 4.11 61.69
CA VAL A 472 31.36 4.69 62.88
C VAL A 472 31.31 3.54 63.86
N ARG A 473 31.97 3.70 65.00
CA ARG A 473 31.74 2.85 66.17
C ARG A 473 30.24 2.87 66.42
N VAL A 474 29.51 1.92 65.86
CA VAL A 474 28.09 1.75 66.14
C VAL A 474 28.11 1.33 67.60
N ASP A 475 27.85 2.29 68.48
CA ASP A 475 27.50 2.02 69.85
C ASP A 475 26.34 1.03 69.76
N GLY A 476 26.64 -0.24 70.01
CA GLY A 476 25.78 -1.36 69.61
C GLY A 476 24.32 -1.12 69.98
N PHE A 477 23.41 -1.59 69.12
CA PHE A 477 21.97 -1.38 69.28
C PHE A 477 21.53 -1.96 70.63
N PRO A 478 21.06 -1.13 71.58
CA PRO A 478 20.64 -1.61 72.88
C PRO A 478 19.27 -2.27 72.79
N CYS A 479 19.11 -3.43 73.43
CA CYS A 479 17.80 -4.02 73.65
C CYS A 479 16.95 -3.07 74.50
N PRO A 480 15.76 -2.64 74.03
CA PRO A 480 14.93 -1.71 74.78
C PRO A 480 14.46 -2.27 76.13
N LYS A 481 14.48 -3.60 76.30
CA LYS A 481 14.07 -4.28 77.52
C LYS A 481 15.17 -4.45 78.55
N CYS A 482 16.36 -4.89 78.14
CA CYS A 482 17.47 -5.20 79.07
C CYS A 482 18.71 -4.30 78.92
N ALA A 483 18.67 -3.33 78.01
CA ALA A 483 19.76 -2.42 77.63
C ALA A 483 21.06 -3.10 77.14
N PHE A 484 21.04 -4.41 76.89
CA PHE A 484 22.21 -5.12 76.36
C PHE A 484 22.47 -4.68 74.91
N LYS A 485 23.70 -4.29 74.61
CA LYS A 485 24.07 -3.77 73.28
C LYS A 485 24.48 -4.89 72.34
N PHE A 486 24.02 -4.82 71.10
CA PHE A 486 24.33 -5.78 70.05
C PHE A 486 25.01 -5.10 68.85
N ASN A 487 25.98 -5.78 68.27
CA ASN A 487 26.79 -5.19 67.18
C ASN A 487 26.09 -5.23 65.81
N ASN A 488 24.98 -5.95 65.68
CA ASN A 488 24.16 -5.98 64.46
C ASN A 488 22.67 -6.14 64.81
N TYR A 489 21.82 -5.71 63.88
CA TYR A 489 20.36 -5.70 64.04
C TYR A 489 19.79 -7.11 64.20
N ASP A 490 20.27 -8.09 63.42
CA ASP A 490 19.78 -9.48 63.49
C ASP A 490 20.00 -10.11 64.89
N SER A 491 21.12 -9.83 65.54
CA SER A 491 21.39 -10.30 66.91
C SER A 491 20.51 -9.59 67.93
N LEU A 492 20.24 -8.30 67.72
CA LEU A 492 19.28 -7.55 68.54
C LEU A 492 17.87 -8.12 68.38
N GLU A 493 17.40 -8.32 67.14
CA GLU A 493 16.05 -8.81 66.83
C GLU A 493 15.82 -10.21 67.43
N ASN A 494 16.77 -11.13 67.22
CA ASN A 494 16.73 -12.46 67.83
C ASN A 494 16.74 -12.39 69.36
N HIS A 495 17.52 -11.48 69.96
CA HIS A 495 17.52 -11.28 71.39
C HIS A 495 16.20 -10.68 71.87
N VAL A 496 15.65 -9.68 71.20
CA VAL A 496 14.39 -9.01 71.57
C VAL A 496 13.25 -10.03 71.56
N HIS A 497 13.16 -10.90 70.55
CA HIS A 497 12.18 -11.99 70.55
C HIS A 497 12.30 -12.87 71.80
N ARG A 498 13.51 -13.37 72.10
CA ARG A 498 13.74 -14.17 73.32
C ARG A 498 13.52 -13.39 74.61
N CYS A 499 13.90 -12.12 74.63
CA CYS A 499 13.81 -11.27 75.80
C CYS A 499 12.35 -10.94 76.11
N LEU A 500 11.51 -10.75 75.10
CA LEU A 500 10.07 -10.58 75.23
C LEU A 500 9.38 -11.90 75.64
N ASP A 501 9.80 -13.03 75.09
CA ASP A 501 9.22 -14.35 75.43
C ASP A 501 9.50 -14.79 76.88
N LEU A 502 10.54 -14.24 77.52
CA LEU A 502 10.90 -14.52 78.92
C LEU A 502 10.01 -13.79 79.97
N ASP A 503 9.02 -12.97 79.57
CA ASP A 503 8.01 -12.42 80.50
C ASP A 503 6.90 -13.44 80.87
N GLY A 504 7.04 -14.68 80.43
CA GLY A 504 6.04 -15.72 80.63
C GLY A 504 6.21 -16.61 81.87
N PHE A 505 7.17 -16.40 82.78
CA PHE A 505 7.28 -17.22 84.00
C PHE A 505 7.85 -16.44 85.21
N PRO A 506 7.14 -16.43 86.36
CA PRO A 506 7.63 -15.87 87.62
C PRO A 506 8.81 -16.66 88.22
#